data_AF-A0A419DCX9-F1
#
_entry.id   AF-A0A419DCX9-F1
#
_cell.length_a   1.000
_cell.length_b   1.000
_cell.length_c   1.000
_cell.angle_alpha   90.00
_cell.angle_beta   90.00
_cell.angle_gamma   90.00
#
_symmetry.space_group_name_H-M   'P 1'
#
loop_
_entity.id
_entity.type
_entity.pdbx_description
1 polymer ?
#
loop_
_entity_poly.entity_id
_entity_poly.type
_entity_poly.pdbx_seq_one_letter_code
_entity_poly.pdbx_strand_id
1 'polypeptide(L)'
;MSRKAIVEESLAARGIVCVVESMEQAVELANRYAPEHLCLYVKRYKDIIDKIHNAGCVFVGDHPTVVMGDYVAGPSHALPTSGTARFASPLNATDFVRLMNLITVDKTMMKKYGPVAATLATSEGLTAHARAAESGSDKV
;
A
#
# COMPACT_ATOMS: atom_id res chain seq x y z
N MET A 1 34.33 -1.20 -13.09
CA MET A 1 33.12 -0.34 -13.12
C MET A 1 33.52 1.07 -12.74
N SER A 2 33.01 2.10 -13.43
CA SER A 2 33.40 3.50 -13.20
C SER A 2 32.97 4.05 -11.82
N ARG A 3 31.87 3.55 -11.25
CA ARG A 3 31.35 3.93 -9.92
C ARG A 3 31.66 2.89 -8.83
N LYS A 4 32.77 2.15 -8.95
CA LYS A 4 33.13 1.04 -8.06
C LYS A 4 33.13 1.42 -6.57
N ALA A 5 33.70 2.58 -6.22
CA ALA A 5 33.80 3.01 -4.82
C ALA A 5 32.44 3.11 -4.11
N ILE A 6 31.41 3.62 -4.80
CA ILE A 6 30.05 3.75 -4.26
C ILE A 6 29.42 2.36 -4.01
N VAL A 7 29.68 1.42 -4.91
CA VAL A 7 29.19 0.04 -4.77
C VAL A 7 29.85 -0.64 -3.57
N GLU A 8 31.16 -0.48 -3.41
CA GLU A 8 31.90 -1.06 -2.28
C GLU A 8 31.44 -0.48 -0.94
N GLU A 9 31.24 0.83 -0.84
CA GLU A 9 30.73 1.48 0.37
C GLU A 9 29.32 0.97 0.73
N SER A 10 28.40 0.93 -0.23
CA SER A 10 27.04 0.45 -0.01
C SER A 10 27.00 -1.02 0.44
N LEU A 11 27.77 -1.88 -0.23
CA LEU A 11 27.88 -3.30 0.14
C LEU A 11 28.47 -3.49 1.53
N ALA A 12 29.53 -2.74 1.88
CA ALA A 12 30.15 -2.85 3.20
C ALA A 12 29.23 -2.36 4.33
N ALA A 13 28.48 -1.28 4.10
CA ALA A 13 27.62 -0.69 5.12
C ALA A 13 26.25 -1.38 5.27
N ARG A 14 25.72 -1.97 4.20
CA ARG A 14 24.31 -2.43 4.13
C ARG A 14 24.12 -3.81 3.52
N GLY A 15 25.15 -4.42 2.92
CA GLY A 15 25.06 -5.74 2.32
C GLY A 15 24.90 -6.83 3.37
N ILE A 16 23.92 -7.72 3.16
CA ILE A 16 23.64 -8.84 4.07
C ILE A 16 23.38 -10.09 3.23
N VAL A 17 23.91 -11.22 3.68
CA VAL A 17 23.56 -12.55 3.16
C VAL A 17 22.83 -13.30 4.27
N CYS A 18 21.57 -13.64 4.02
CA CYS A 18 20.77 -14.47 4.93
C CYS A 18 20.66 -15.87 4.34
N VAL A 19 21.20 -16.87 5.05
CA VAL A 19 21.01 -18.28 4.73
C VAL A 19 19.80 -18.78 5.51
N VAL A 20 18.85 -19.39 4.82
CA VAL A 20 17.61 -19.92 5.39
C VAL A 20 17.47 -21.40 5.06
N GLU A 21 16.67 -22.12 5.84
CA GLU A 21 16.54 -23.58 5.76
C GLU A 21 15.55 -24.02 4.67
N SER A 22 14.65 -23.12 4.25
CA SER A 22 13.59 -23.43 3.28
C SER A 22 13.16 -22.21 2.47
N MET A 23 12.42 -22.49 1.39
CA MET A 23 11.83 -21.44 0.57
C MET A 23 10.72 -20.69 1.33
N GLU A 24 9.99 -21.38 2.20
CA GLU A 24 8.99 -20.77 3.09
C GLU A 24 9.63 -19.72 4.01
N GLN A 25 10.79 -20.03 4.62
CA GLN A 25 11.53 -19.06 5.43
C GLN A 25 12.04 -17.88 4.57
N ALA A 26 12.47 -18.13 3.33
CA ALA A 26 12.89 -17.06 2.41
C ALA A 26 11.74 -16.09 2.10
N VAL A 27 10.55 -16.64 1.82
CA VAL A 27 9.31 -15.87 1.58
C VAL A 27 8.91 -15.07 2.83
N GLU A 28 8.93 -15.69 4.01
CA GLU A 28 8.64 -15.00 5.26
C GLU A 28 9.61 -13.84 5.49
N LEU A 29 10.91 -14.08 5.29
CA LEU A 29 11.95 -13.06 5.42
C LEU A 29 11.71 -11.90 4.44
N ALA A 30 11.43 -12.19 3.17
CA ALA A 30 11.14 -11.18 2.16
C ALA A 30 9.91 -10.31 2.56
N ASN A 31 8.83 -10.95 3.01
CA ASN A 31 7.62 -10.25 3.44
C ASN A 31 7.86 -9.39 4.69
N ARG A 32 8.65 -9.87 5.65
CA ARG A 32 8.99 -9.09 6.85
C ARG A 32 9.89 -7.91 6.52
N TYR A 33 10.86 -8.12 5.64
CA TYR A 33 11.79 -7.08 5.19
C TYR A 33 11.08 -6.00 4.37
N ALA A 34 10.11 -6.39 3.54
CA ALA A 34 9.33 -5.51 2.67
C ALA A 34 10.22 -4.66 1.75
N PRO A 35 10.99 -5.30 0.84
CA PRO A 35 11.95 -4.63 0.00
C PRO A 35 11.29 -3.67 -1.01
N GLU A 36 12.04 -2.66 -1.43
CA GLU A 36 11.70 -1.83 -2.58
C GLU A 36 11.65 -2.66 -3.86
N HIS A 37 12.71 -3.43 -4.13
CA HIS A 37 12.82 -4.34 -5.28
C HIS A 37 13.09 -5.77 -4.79
N LEU A 38 12.32 -6.75 -5.27
CA LEU A 38 12.50 -8.17 -4.97
C LEU A 38 12.79 -8.96 -6.26
N CYS A 39 13.98 -9.55 -6.37
CA CYS A 39 14.35 -10.41 -7.49
C CYS A 39 14.26 -11.88 -7.09
N LEU A 40 13.37 -12.63 -7.75
CA LEU A 40 13.18 -14.06 -7.50
C LEU A 40 13.97 -14.90 -8.50
N TYR A 41 15.23 -15.19 -8.18
CA TYR A 41 16.08 -16.12 -8.94
C TYR A 41 15.77 -17.59 -8.60
N VAL A 42 14.53 -18.01 -8.86
CA VAL A 42 14.06 -19.38 -8.56
C VAL A 42 13.29 -19.97 -9.74
N LYS A 43 13.58 -21.22 -10.12
CA LYS A 43 12.99 -21.87 -11.31
C LYS A 43 11.46 -21.96 -11.24
N ARG A 44 10.92 -22.31 -10.07
CA ARG A 44 9.47 -22.49 -9.85
C ARG A 44 8.87 -21.30 -9.09
N TYR A 45 9.17 -20.07 -9.49
CA TYR A 45 8.68 -18.86 -8.80
C TYR A 45 7.15 -18.81 -8.69
N LYS A 46 6.43 -19.45 -9.64
CA LYS A 46 4.97 -19.56 -9.61
C LYS A 46 4.43 -20.28 -8.36
N ASP A 47 5.23 -21.15 -7.74
CA ASP A 47 4.81 -21.86 -6.52
C ASP A 47 4.80 -20.95 -5.27
N ILE A 48 5.47 -19.80 -5.34
CA ILE A 48 5.69 -18.91 -4.18
C ILE A 48 5.21 -17.48 -4.40
N ILE A 49 4.95 -17.07 -5.65
CA ILE A 49 4.63 -15.67 -5.96
C ILE A 49 3.38 -15.17 -5.22
N ASP A 50 2.36 -16.03 -5.08
CA ASP A 50 1.12 -15.70 -4.37
C ASP A 50 1.32 -15.54 -2.85
N LYS A 51 2.47 -15.97 -2.33
CA LYS A 51 2.86 -15.80 -0.92
C LYS A 51 3.68 -14.53 -0.68
N ILE A 52 4.02 -13.77 -1.72
CA ILE A 52 4.71 -12.47 -1.59
C ILE A 52 3.65 -11.38 -1.43
N HIS A 53 3.64 -10.72 -0.28
CA HIS A 53 2.65 -9.70 0.07
C HIS A 53 3.25 -8.31 0.22
N ASN A 54 4.54 -8.21 0.55
CA ASN A 54 5.21 -6.92 0.76
C ASN A 54 6.46 -6.79 -0.12
N ALA A 55 6.32 -6.09 -1.25
CA ALA A 55 7.44 -5.65 -2.09
C ALA A 55 6.97 -4.46 -2.95
N GLY A 56 7.86 -3.50 -3.23
CA GLY A 56 7.55 -2.40 -4.15
C GLY A 56 7.40 -2.90 -5.59
N CYS A 57 8.37 -3.67 -6.08
CA CYS A 57 8.32 -4.33 -7.37
C CYS A 57 8.94 -5.72 -7.30
N VAL A 58 8.31 -6.72 -7.94
CA VAL A 58 8.79 -8.10 -7.98
C VAL A 58 9.24 -8.46 -9.39
N PHE A 59 10.49 -8.89 -9.52
CA PHE A 59 11.08 -9.37 -10.77
C PHE A 59 11.17 -10.90 -10.73
N VAL A 60 10.65 -11.55 -11.76
CA VAL A 60 10.59 -13.01 -11.90
C VAL A 60 11.08 -13.47 -13.28
N GLY A 61 11.31 -14.77 -13.45
CA GLY A 61 11.74 -15.38 -14.72
C GLY A 61 13.22 -15.78 -14.71
N ASP A 62 13.79 -15.97 -15.90
CA ASP A 62 15.17 -16.45 -16.05
C ASP A 62 16.22 -15.37 -15.73
N HIS A 63 15.87 -14.10 -15.95
CA HIS A 63 16.74 -12.95 -15.74
C HIS A 63 16.02 -11.80 -15.00
N PRO A 64 15.58 -12.00 -13.74
CA PRO A 64 14.82 -11.01 -12.96
C PRO A 64 15.68 -9.80 -12.59
N THR A 65 15.89 -8.89 -13.55
CA THR A 65 16.87 -7.81 -13.47
C THR A 65 16.17 -6.48 -13.24
N VAL A 66 16.51 -5.80 -12.15
CA VAL A 66 15.90 -4.52 -11.73
C VAL A 66 15.96 -3.46 -12.82
N VAL A 67 17.08 -3.39 -13.55
CA VAL A 67 17.33 -2.38 -14.60
C VAL A 67 16.24 -2.35 -15.68
N MET A 68 15.56 -3.48 -15.94
CA MET A 68 14.48 -3.50 -16.93
C MET A 68 13.27 -2.72 -16.42
N GLY A 69 12.95 -2.84 -15.13
CA GLY A 69 11.89 -2.07 -14.45
C GLY A 69 12.23 -0.59 -14.36
N ASP A 70 13.50 -0.26 -14.12
CA ASP A 70 13.95 1.12 -13.98
C ASP A 70 13.79 1.96 -15.26
N TYR A 71 13.77 1.32 -16.43
CA TYR A 71 13.87 2.05 -17.70
C TYR A 71 12.81 1.70 -18.74
N VAL A 72 12.48 0.42 -18.96
CA VAL A 72 11.79 0.01 -20.21
C VAL A 72 10.60 -0.91 -20.02
N ALA A 73 10.44 -1.55 -18.86
CA ALA A 73 9.37 -2.53 -18.66
C ALA A 73 7.98 -1.89 -18.53
N GLY A 74 7.90 -0.61 -18.15
CA GLY A 74 6.65 0.15 -18.09
C GLY A 74 6.19 0.58 -16.69
N PRO A 75 6.26 -0.24 -15.62
CA PRO A 75 5.91 0.19 -14.28
C PRO A 75 6.74 1.39 -13.81
N SER A 76 6.17 2.19 -12.91
CA SER A 76 6.92 3.28 -12.27
C SER A 76 8.05 2.72 -11.41
N HIS A 77 9.25 3.31 -11.52
CA HIS A 77 10.37 3.01 -10.65
C HIS A 77 10.40 3.86 -9.37
N ALA A 78 9.39 4.73 -9.16
CA ALA A 78 9.23 5.45 -7.91
C ALA A 78 8.50 4.54 -6.92
N LEU A 79 9.27 3.82 -6.12
CA LEU A 79 8.81 2.72 -5.28
C LEU A 79 8.92 3.05 -3.77
N PRO A 80 8.12 2.37 -2.93
CA PRO A 80 8.24 2.46 -1.48
C PRO A 80 9.55 1.83 -0.99
N THR A 81 10.35 2.57 -0.23
CA THR A 81 11.65 2.13 0.30
C THR A 81 11.62 1.94 1.82
N SER A 82 12.70 1.44 2.41
CA SER A 82 12.87 1.36 3.88
C SER A 82 11.74 0.61 4.61
N GLY A 83 11.20 -0.44 3.98
CA GLY A 83 10.13 -1.28 4.54
C GLY A 83 8.73 -0.69 4.42
N THR A 84 8.56 0.45 3.75
CA THR A 84 7.24 1.09 3.56
C THR A 84 6.34 0.32 2.58
N ALA A 85 6.88 -0.64 1.82
CA ALA A 85 6.10 -1.56 0.97
C ALA A 85 5.08 -2.42 1.77
N ARG A 86 5.10 -2.37 3.11
CA ARG A 86 4.05 -2.95 3.97
C ARG A 86 2.70 -2.22 3.90
N PHE A 87 2.70 -0.96 3.47
CA PHE A 87 1.49 -0.12 3.47
C PHE A 87 1.43 0.90 2.32
N ALA A 88 2.53 1.14 1.63
CA ALA A 88 2.62 2.03 0.49
C ALA A 88 2.73 1.24 -0.82
N SER A 89 2.18 1.81 -1.88
CA SER A 89 2.22 1.26 -3.24
C SER A 89 3.26 1.98 -4.09
N PRO A 90 3.70 1.38 -5.22
CA PRO A 90 4.39 2.11 -6.28
C PRO A 90 3.60 3.34 -6.71
N LEU A 91 4.32 4.41 -7.08
CA LEU A 91 3.70 5.58 -7.69
C LEU A 91 2.89 5.16 -8.92
N ASN A 92 1.63 5.56 -8.97
CA ASN A 92 0.70 5.23 -10.03
C ASN A 92 -0.26 6.40 -10.28
N ALA A 93 -1.19 6.24 -11.23
CA ALA A 93 -2.11 7.29 -11.61
C ALA A 93 -2.98 7.80 -10.45
N THR A 94 -3.31 6.95 -9.47
CA THR A 94 -4.16 7.35 -8.34
C THR A 94 -3.49 8.35 -7.40
N ASP A 95 -2.15 8.40 -7.36
CA ASP A 95 -1.41 9.40 -6.58
C ASP A 95 -1.60 10.83 -7.10
N PHE A 96 -2.07 10.98 -8.35
CA PHE A 96 -2.38 12.26 -8.98
C PHE A 96 -3.90 12.54 -9.04
N VAL A 97 -4.71 11.69 -8.42
CA VAL A 97 -6.17 11.82 -8.35
C VAL A 97 -6.60 12.21 -6.95
N ARG A 98 -7.53 13.17 -6.86
CA ARG A 98 -8.21 13.49 -5.60
C ARG A 98 -9.58 12.82 -5.58
N LEU A 99 -9.82 11.96 -4.60
CA LEU A 99 -11.14 11.39 -4.34
C LEU A 99 -11.96 12.37 -3.47
N MET A 100 -13.19 12.66 -3.90
CA MET A 100 -14.13 13.50 -3.16
C MET A 100 -15.50 12.82 -3.11
N ASN A 101 -16.01 12.63 -1.89
CA ASN A 101 -17.35 12.08 -1.70
C ASN A 101 -18.41 13.15 -1.94
N LEU A 102 -19.44 12.82 -2.71
CA LEU A 102 -20.63 13.64 -2.91
C LEU A 102 -21.83 12.90 -2.33
N ILE A 103 -22.54 13.54 -1.40
CA ILE A 103 -23.75 12.98 -0.79
C ILE A 103 -24.88 13.98 -1.02
N THR A 104 -25.90 13.55 -1.77
CA THR A 104 -27.16 14.28 -1.88
C THR A 104 -28.06 13.84 -0.73
N VAL A 105 -28.34 14.76 0.17
CA VAL A 105 -29.26 14.52 1.30
C VAL A 105 -30.63 15.03 0.89
N ASP A 106 -31.57 14.10 0.70
CA ASP A 106 -32.96 14.42 0.39
C ASP A 106 -33.87 14.26 1.61
N LYS A 107 -35.15 14.64 1.43
CA LYS A 107 -36.17 14.57 2.47
C LYS A 107 -36.41 13.15 2.98
N THR A 108 -36.35 12.15 2.10
CA THR A 108 -36.55 10.74 2.45
C THR A 108 -35.41 10.25 3.33
N MET A 109 -34.19 10.61 2.99
CA MET A 109 -32.98 10.32 3.76
C MET A 109 -33.03 10.99 5.14
N MET A 110 -33.41 12.27 5.21
CA MET A 110 -33.54 12.97 6.49
C MET A 110 -34.62 12.38 7.39
N LYS A 111 -35.78 12.01 6.82
CA LYS A 111 -36.85 11.38 7.59
C LYS A 111 -36.43 10.01 8.14
N LYS A 112 -35.67 9.23 7.36
CA LYS A 112 -35.25 7.88 7.75
C LYS A 112 -34.04 7.88 8.70
N TYR A 113 -33.02 8.69 8.41
CA TYR A 113 -31.72 8.62 9.09
C TYR A 113 -31.43 9.79 10.03
N GLY A 114 -32.15 10.91 9.94
CA GLY A 114 -32.02 12.04 10.87
C GLY A 114 -32.17 11.62 12.33
N PRO A 115 -33.21 10.86 12.72
CA PRO A 115 -33.37 10.39 14.10
C PRO A 115 -32.24 9.46 14.58
N VAL A 116 -31.69 8.64 13.67
CA VAL A 116 -30.55 7.76 13.97
C VAL A 116 -29.30 8.60 14.24
N ALA A 117 -29.01 9.57 13.37
CA ALA A 117 -27.89 10.49 13.53
C ALA A 117 -28.01 11.33 14.83
N ALA A 118 -29.23 11.77 15.18
CA ALA A 118 -29.49 12.50 16.41
C ALA A 118 -29.24 11.64 17.67
N THR A 119 -29.65 10.37 17.63
CA THR A 119 -29.41 9.42 18.73
C THR A 119 -27.92 9.21 18.97
N LEU A 120 -27.15 8.98 17.91
CA LEU A 120 -25.69 8.83 17.98
C LEU A 120 -25.05 10.10 18.53
N ALA A 121 -25.37 11.26 17.94
CA ALA A 121 -24.82 12.54 18.38
C ALA A 121 -25.14 12.86 19.85
N THR A 122 -26.34 12.51 20.34
CA THR A 122 -26.71 12.67 21.75
C THR A 122 -25.89 11.76 22.65
N SER A 123 -25.69 10.50 22.25
CA SER A 123 -24.86 9.54 23.01
C SER A 123 -23.40 9.95 23.12
N GLU A 124 -22.90 10.69 22.12
CA GLU A 124 -21.54 11.27 22.09
C GLU A 124 -21.45 12.62 22.82
N GLY A 125 -22.55 13.16 23.34
CA GLY A 125 -22.60 14.48 23.99
C GLY A 125 -22.57 15.67 23.01
N LEU A 126 -22.71 15.43 21.71
CA LEU A 126 -22.66 16.44 20.64
C LEU A 126 -24.04 17.07 20.39
N THR A 127 -24.55 17.81 21.37
CA THR A 127 -25.92 18.38 21.33
C THR A 127 -26.21 19.26 20.11
N ALA A 128 -25.23 19.99 19.58
CA ALA A 128 -25.40 20.79 18.37
C ALA A 128 -25.56 19.92 17.10
N HIS A 129 -24.89 18.77 17.03
CA HIS A 129 -25.01 17.84 15.90
C HIS A 129 -26.37 17.13 15.94
N ALA A 130 -26.83 16.74 17.14
CA ALA A 130 -28.16 16.14 17.33
C ALA A 130 -29.26 17.08 16.83
N ARG A 131 -29.21 18.35 17.26
CA ARG A 131 -30.16 19.39 16.80
C ARG A 131 -30.11 19.61 15.29
N ALA A 132 -28.93 19.59 14.67
CA ALA A 132 -28.81 19.72 13.22
C ALA A 132 -29.51 18.56 12.50
N ALA A 133 -29.32 17.33 12.98
CA ALA A 133 -29.96 16.13 12.44
C ALA A 133 -31.49 16.14 12.63
N GLU A 134 -31.99 16.57 13.78
CA GLU A 134 -33.42 16.72 14.08
C GLU A 134 -34.09 17.81 13.23
N SER A 135 -33.44 18.98 13.10
CA SER A 135 -34.01 20.15 12.42
C SER A 135 -34.28 19.94 10.93
N GLY A 136 -33.54 19.04 10.28
CA GLY A 136 -33.77 18.68 8.89
C GLY A 136 -34.86 17.61 8.70
N SER A 137 -35.25 16.91 9.76
CA SER A 137 -36.37 15.96 9.78
C SER A 137 -37.72 16.65 10.10
N ASP A 138 -37.71 17.71 10.92
CA ASP A 138 -38.92 18.42 11.37
C ASP A 138 -39.45 19.47 10.38
N LYS A 139 -38.65 19.91 9.40
CA LYS A 139 -39.04 20.86 8.35
C LYS A 139 -39.58 20.18 7.07
N VAL A 140 -39.96 18.91 7.15
CA VAL A 140 -40.43 18.07 6.03
C VAL A 140 -41.86 17.61 6.24
#